data_AF-A0AAV7V4Z0-F1
#
_entry.id   AF-A0AAV7V4Z0-F1
#
_cell.length_a   1.000
_cell.length_b   1.000
_cell.length_c   1.000
_cell.angle_alpha   90.00
_cell.angle_beta   90.00
_cell.angle_gamma   90.00
#
_symmetry.space_group_name_H-M   'P 1'
#
loop_
_entity.id
_entity.type
_entity.pdbx_description
1 polymer ?
#
loop_
_entity_poly.entity_id
_entity_poly.type
_entity_poly.pdbx_seq_one_letter_code
_entity_poly.pdbx_strand_id
1 'polypeptide(L)'
;MKLSRSESTEEDGVMEEDDDDEDDEDDEGEEVLKNVSKPGILPLVTPLLISHATGLSLYYLPVMGQELATDHFPVSESEAVVLISIAIYVAGLALPHNTRKFLAGEGTDRGWMTLKLISLLYLAVQLGCISLINFSLGFILAVTLVPVAAVVQPVGPKLLYALLLILVTPAVTLLFCIFLYQELMEFPITLLECWQLFLQALAGGMLDHYLYGSIIFPFIALFVYPCWIQLWNVVFWK
;
A
#
# COMPACT_ATOMS: atom_id res chain seq x y z
N MET A 1 -92.64 -7.09 28.88
CA MET A 1 -92.64 -5.62 29.09
C MET A 1 -92.34 -4.97 27.74
N LYS A 2 -93.31 -4.22 27.19
CA LYS A 2 -93.27 -3.17 26.12
C LYS A 2 -92.38 -3.41 24.88
N LEU A 3 -92.97 -3.71 23.71
CA LEU A 3 -93.44 -2.80 22.60
C LEU A 3 -92.28 -2.36 21.68
N SER A 4 -92.15 -2.88 20.45
CA SER A 4 -92.89 -2.53 19.20
C SER A 4 -92.42 -1.24 18.51
N ARG A 5 -91.87 -1.38 17.28
CA ARG A 5 -92.10 -0.59 16.02
C ARG A 5 -90.86 -0.67 15.12
N SER A 6 -91.00 -1.18 13.89
CA SER A 6 -91.23 -0.48 12.60
C SER A 6 -89.91 0.09 12.04
N GLU A 7 -89.61 0.15 10.74
CA GLU A 7 -90.41 0.25 9.52
C GLU A 7 -89.45 0.16 8.30
N SER A 8 -89.95 -0.30 7.14
CA SER A 8 -89.72 0.18 5.75
C SER A 8 -88.31 0.53 5.19
N THR A 9 -87.94 0.49 3.90
CA THR A 9 -88.38 -0.03 2.57
C THR A 9 -87.38 0.62 1.55
N GLU A 10 -87.10 -0.04 0.40
CA GLU A 10 -86.76 0.54 -0.96
C GLU A 10 -85.50 1.43 -1.12
N GLU A 11 -84.50 1.04 -1.92
CA GLU A 11 -84.36 1.08 -3.40
C GLU A 11 -83.76 2.39 -3.96
N ASP A 12 -82.75 2.18 -4.83
CA ASP A 12 -82.23 2.96 -5.95
C ASP A 12 -81.55 4.34 -5.78
N GLY A 13 -80.38 4.44 -6.41
CA GLY A 13 -79.68 5.70 -6.67
C GLY A 13 -78.30 5.52 -7.32
N VAL A 14 -78.26 5.48 -8.65
CA VAL A 14 -77.08 5.55 -9.54
C VAL A 14 -76.33 6.87 -9.35
N MET A 15 -74.99 6.85 -9.30
CA MET A 15 -74.12 7.88 -9.92
C MET A 15 -72.75 7.28 -10.30
N GLU A 16 -72.38 7.48 -11.57
CA GLU A 16 -71.05 7.34 -12.16
C GLU A 16 -70.12 8.42 -11.61
N GLU A 17 -68.87 8.09 -11.28
CA GLU A 17 -67.71 8.98 -11.45
C GLU A 17 -66.48 8.11 -11.78
N ASP A 18 -65.86 8.44 -12.93
CA ASP A 18 -64.52 8.03 -13.35
C ASP A 18 -63.47 8.45 -12.30
N ASP A 19 -62.37 7.71 -12.15
CA ASP A 19 -61.03 8.25 -11.89
C ASP A 19 -59.99 7.10 -11.80
N ASP A 20 -59.13 7.03 -12.83
CA ASP A 20 -57.71 6.65 -12.84
C ASP A 20 -57.17 5.59 -11.84
N ASP A 21 -57.12 4.32 -12.27
CA ASP A 21 -56.20 3.31 -11.71
C ASP A 21 -54.82 3.41 -12.40
N GLU A 22 -53.97 4.35 -11.98
CA GLU A 22 -52.51 4.31 -12.20
C GLU A 22 -51.79 4.55 -10.86
N ASP A 23 -51.76 3.55 -9.98
CA ASP A 23 -50.96 3.57 -8.75
C ASP A 23 -49.89 2.46 -8.76
N ASP A 24 -48.64 2.90 -8.89
CA ASP A 24 -47.51 2.54 -8.02
C ASP A 24 -47.00 1.09 -7.99
N GLU A 25 -46.32 0.65 -9.05
CA GLU A 25 -45.32 -0.43 -8.98
C GLU A 25 -43.96 0.00 -9.56
N ASP A 26 -43.32 1.06 -9.06
CA ASP A 26 -41.96 1.40 -9.52
C ASP A 26 -41.03 2.09 -8.48
N ASP A 27 -41.36 2.13 -7.18
CA ASP A 27 -40.52 2.85 -6.19
C ASP A 27 -39.80 1.97 -5.15
N GLU A 28 -39.83 0.63 -5.28
CA GLU A 28 -39.01 -0.26 -4.44
C GLU A 28 -37.65 -0.63 -5.09
N GLY A 29 -37.47 -0.35 -6.39
CA GLY A 29 -36.25 -0.65 -7.13
C GLY A 29 -35.11 0.37 -6.97
N GLU A 30 -35.43 1.63 -6.67
CA GLU A 30 -34.44 2.71 -6.60
C GLU A 30 -33.73 2.83 -5.24
N GLU A 31 -34.38 2.45 -4.13
CA GLU A 31 -33.75 2.53 -2.80
C GLU A 31 -32.66 1.47 -2.58
N VAL A 32 -32.73 0.32 -3.26
CA VAL A 32 -31.72 -0.74 -3.17
C VAL A 32 -30.40 -0.33 -3.85
N LEU A 33 -30.43 0.62 -4.79
CA LEU A 33 -29.25 1.10 -5.51
C LEU A 33 -28.55 2.30 -4.84
N LYS A 34 -29.22 3.03 -3.93
CA LYS A 34 -28.63 4.20 -3.24
C LYS A 34 -27.70 3.86 -2.08
N ASN A 35 -27.76 2.63 -1.56
CA ASN A 35 -26.87 2.18 -0.46
C ASN A 35 -25.62 1.41 -0.91
N VAL A 36 -25.17 1.61 -2.15
CA VAL A 36 -23.76 1.35 -2.47
C VAL A 36 -22.95 2.51 -1.88
N SER A 37 -22.68 2.44 -0.57
CA SER A 37 -21.79 3.38 0.10
C SER A 37 -20.53 3.55 -0.75
N LYS A 38 -20.34 4.77 -1.29
CA LYS A 38 -19.18 5.12 -2.10
C LYS A 38 -17.93 4.71 -1.32
N PRO A 39 -16.95 4.01 -1.93
CA PRO A 39 -15.71 3.67 -1.25
C PRO A 39 -15.10 4.96 -0.69
N GLY A 40 -15.04 5.07 0.63
CA GLY A 40 -14.39 6.20 1.28
C GLY A 40 -12.90 6.16 0.93
N ILE A 41 -12.40 7.20 0.28
CA ILE A 41 -10.95 7.36 0.01
C ILE A 41 -10.23 7.87 1.28
N LEU A 42 -10.96 8.52 2.18
CA LEU A 42 -10.46 9.01 3.47
C LEU A 42 -9.60 7.99 4.26
N PRO A 43 -10.05 6.73 4.46
CA PRO A 43 -9.24 5.73 5.18
C PRO A 43 -7.94 5.32 4.50
N LEU A 44 -7.75 5.66 3.22
CA LEU A 44 -6.52 5.40 2.49
C LEU A 44 -5.47 6.49 2.71
N VAL A 45 -5.87 7.68 3.17
CA VAL A 45 -4.97 8.82 3.34
C VAL A 45 -3.88 8.48 4.36
N THR A 46 -4.25 7.89 5.50
CA THR A 46 -3.30 7.53 6.56
C THR A 46 -2.20 6.57 6.10
N PRO A 47 -2.51 5.38 5.52
CA PRO A 47 -1.46 4.46 5.06
C PRO A 47 -0.63 5.04 3.91
N LEU A 48 -1.21 5.86 3.03
CA LEU A 48 -0.47 6.53 1.96
C LEU A 48 0.52 7.55 2.53
N LEU A 49 0.06 8.45 3.40
CA LEU A 49 0.89 9.49 4.02
C LEU A 49 2.02 8.88 4.84
N ILE A 50 1.74 7.86 5.65
CA ILE A 50 2.76 7.22 6.49
C ILE A 50 3.82 6.50 5.62
N SER A 51 3.40 5.86 4.53
CA SER A 51 4.34 5.21 3.61
C SER A 51 5.29 6.22 2.98
N HIS A 52 4.77 7.36 2.49
CA HIS A 52 5.60 8.42 1.92
C HIS A 52 6.42 9.18 2.96
N ALA A 53 5.88 9.43 4.15
CA ALA A 53 6.62 10.02 5.25
C ALA A 53 7.83 9.15 5.63
N THR A 54 7.66 7.83 5.67
CA THR A 54 8.76 6.89 5.95
C THR A 54 9.82 6.93 4.84
N GLY A 55 9.41 7.02 3.57
CA GLY A 55 10.34 7.23 2.46
C GLY A 55 11.10 8.56 2.54
N LEU A 56 10.39 9.62 2.91
CA LEU A 56 10.98 10.95 3.11
C LEU A 56 11.94 10.98 4.30
N SER A 57 11.61 10.27 5.37
CA SER A 57 12.51 10.02 6.50
C SER A 57 13.77 9.29 6.04
N LEU A 58 13.63 8.23 5.24
CA LEU A 58 14.77 7.48 4.70
C LEU A 58 15.67 8.36 3.82
N TYR A 59 15.10 9.35 3.15
CA TYR A 59 15.85 10.27 2.29
C TYR A 59 16.60 11.36 3.09
N TYR A 60 15.97 12.01 4.07
CA TYR A 60 16.57 13.15 4.78
C TYR A 60 17.29 12.79 6.10
N LEU A 61 16.70 11.92 6.92
CA LEU A 61 17.19 11.70 8.29
C LEU A 61 18.59 11.09 8.38
N PRO A 62 19.01 10.16 7.51
CA PRO A 62 20.37 9.61 7.60
C PRO A 62 21.46 10.67 7.58
N VAL A 63 21.34 11.68 6.72
CA VAL A 63 22.34 12.74 6.60
C VAL A 63 22.18 13.80 7.68
N MET A 64 20.94 14.16 8.03
CA MET A 64 20.71 15.12 9.11
C MET A 64 21.09 14.57 10.50
N GLY A 65 21.01 13.25 10.69
CA GLY A 65 21.26 12.58 11.96
C GLY A 65 22.67 12.02 12.13
N GLN A 66 23.54 12.12 11.10
CA GLN A 66 24.86 11.49 11.13
C GLN A 66 25.75 12.05 12.24
N GLU A 67 25.79 13.38 12.42
CA GLU A 67 26.62 14.03 13.45
C GLU A 67 26.18 13.62 14.86
N LEU A 68 24.87 13.61 15.09
CA LEU A 68 24.29 13.17 16.37
C LEU A 68 24.65 11.72 16.68
N ALA A 69 24.65 10.86 15.66
CA ALA A 69 25.01 9.45 15.82
C ALA A 69 26.49 9.24 16.10
N THR A 70 27.39 9.98 15.43
CA THR A 70 28.84 9.92 15.68
C THR A 70 29.22 10.46 17.06
N ASP A 71 28.44 11.39 17.61
CA ASP A 71 28.65 11.89 18.98
C ASP A 71 28.29 10.85 20.05
N HIS A 72 27.32 9.98 19.77
CA HIS A 72 26.82 8.98 20.73
C HIS A 72 27.43 7.58 20.54
N PHE A 73 27.88 7.25 19.33
CA PHE A 73 28.42 5.94 18.97
C PHE A 73 29.79 6.06 18.31
N PRO A 74 30.74 5.14 18.58
CA PRO A 74 32.07 5.14 17.98
C PRO A 74 32.03 4.56 16.55
N VAL A 75 31.33 5.25 15.65
CA VAL A 75 31.16 4.89 14.23
C VAL A 75 31.61 6.06 13.36
N SER A 76 32.00 5.79 12.11
CA SER A 76 32.26 6.88 11.16
C SER A 76 30.95 7.54 10.70
N GLU A 77 31.03 8.75 10.12
CA GLU A 77 29.86 9.42 9.52
C GLU A 77 29.21 8.56 8.43
N SER A 78 30.02 7.91 7.57
CA SER A 78 29.51 7.04 6.51
C SER A 78 28.79 5.80 7.06
N GLU A 79 29.30 5.21 8.15
CA GLU A 79 28.64 4.10 8.83
C GLU A 79 27.35 4.56 9.51
N ALA A 80 27.36 5.72 10.17
CA ALA A 80 26.19 6.31 10.82
C ALA A 80 25.03 6.49 9.83
N VAL A 81 25.30 7.05 8.66
CA VAL A 81 24.30 7.24 7.59
C VAL A 81 23.68 5.91 7.17
N VAL A 82 24.50 4.87 6.93
CA VAL A 82 24.01 3.54 6.54
C VAL A 82 23.20 2.90 7.65
N LEU A 83 23.66 2.97 8.91
CA LEU A 83 22.98 2.40 10.06
C LEU A 83 21.63 3.07 10.33
N ILE A 84 21.56 4.41 10.26
CA ILE A 84 20.29 5.15 10.37
C ILE A 84 19.35 4.75 9.23
N SER A 85 19.87 4.61 8.00
CA SER A 85 19.08 4.17 6.85
C SER A 85 18.48 2.78 7.07
N ILE A 86 19.27 1.82 7.54
CA ILE A 86 18.81 0.47 7.89
C ILE A 86 17.79 0.54 9.03
N ALA A 87 18.01 1.37 10.04
CA ALA A 87 17.08 1.51 11.16
C ALA A 87 15.71 2.02 10.70
N ILE A 88 15.67 3.05 9.84
CA ILE A 88 14.42 3.57 9.25
C ILE A 88 13.76 2.51 8.36
N TYR A 89 14.57 1.79 7.58
CA TYR A 89 14.11 0.70 6.72
C TYR A 89 13.42 -0.41 7.52
N VAL A 90 14.06 -0.88 8.59
CA VAL A 90 13.53 -1.91 9.48
C VAL A 90 12.32 -1.39 10.28
N ALA A 91 12.35 -0.13 10.71
CA ALA A 91 11.20 0.50 11.38
C ALA A 91 9.95 0.52 10.47
N GLY A 92 10.14 0.70 9.16
CA GLY A 92 9.05 0.59 8.17
C GLY A 92 8.38 -0.77 8.16
N LEU A 93 9.12 -1.86 8.40
CA LEU A 93 8.55 -3.22 8.52
C LEU A 93 7.61 -3.34 9.72
N ALA A 94 7.87 -2.58 10.79
CA ALA A 94 7.02 -2.56 11.98
C ALA A 94 5.75 -1.69 11.82
N LEU A 95 5.64 -0.90 10.74
CA LEU A 95 4.53 0.03 10.53
C LEU A 95 3.14 -0.57 10.66
N PRO A 96 2.83 -1.79 10.19
CA PRO A 96 1.50 -2.35 10.36
C PRO A 96 1.03 -2.43 11.82
N HIS A 97 1.96 -2.59 12.78
CA HIS A 97 1.60 -2.60 14.20
C HIS A 97 1.21 -1.19 14.70
N ASN A 98 1.83 -0.15 14.13
CA ASN A 98 1.60 1.24 14.51
C ASN A 98 0.39 1.84 13.80
N THR A 99 0.19 1.48 12.53
CA THR A 99 -0.94 1.95 11.71
C THR A 99 -2.24 1.23 12.06
N ARG A 100 -2.20 -0.01 12.55
CA ARG A 100 -3.39 -0.73 13.07
C ARG A 100 -4.23 0.10 14.04
N LYS A 101 -3.61 0.86 14.95
CA LYS A 101 -4.35 1.70 15.91
C LYS A 101 -5.16 2.80 15.22
N PHE A 102 -4.64 3.34 14.13
CA PHE A 102 -5.30 4.38 13.35
C PHE A 102 -6.29 3.80 12.32
N LEU A 103 -6.02 2.59 11.79
CA LEU A 103 -6.89 1.89 10.85
C LEU A 103 -8.05 1.11 11.52
N ALA A 104 -7.97 0.82 12.81
CA ALA A 104 -8.99 0.07 13.55
C ALA A 104 -10.39 0.73 13.56
N GLY A 105 -10.48 2.03 13.25
CA GLY A 105 -11.75 2.74 13.14
C GLY A 105 -12.43 2.68 11.76
N GLU A 106 -11.73 2.27 10.70
CA GLU A 106 -12.19 2.49 9.32
C GLU A 106 -12.04 1.26 8.39
N GLY A 107 -11.76 0.09 8.96
CA GLY A 107 -11.43 -1.14 8.24
C GLY A 107 -12.59 -1.79 7.47
N THR A 108 -13.09 -1.12 6.44
CA THR A 108 -14.03 -1.72 5.47
C THR A 108 -13.30 -2.77 4.63
N ASP A 109 -13.99 -3.87 4.29
CA ASP A 109 -13.45 -4.92 3.41
C ASP A 109 -13.08 -4.41 2.01
N ARG A 110 -13.60 -3.24 1.62
CA ARG A 110 -13.24 -2.55 0.37
C ARG A 110 -11.94 -1.76 0.45
N GLY A 111 -11.51 -1.32 1.64
CA GLY A 111 -10.36 -0.43 1.81
C GLY A 111 -9.03 -1.03 1.32
N TRP A 112 -8.74 -2.28 1.69
CA TRP A 112 -7.49 -2.93 1.26
C TRP A 112 -7.46 -3.19 -0.26
N MET A 113 -8.61 -3.45 -0.88
CA MET A 113 -8.69 -3.63 -2.33
C MET A 113 -8.35 -2.33 -3.05
N THR A 114 -8.90 -1.21 -2.59
CA THR A 114 -8.58 0.11 -3.14
C THR A 114 -7.12 0.47 -2.90
N LEU A 115 -6.56 0.22 -1.70
CA LEU A 115 -5.13 0.44 -1.44
C LEU A 115 -4.27 -0.40 -2.38
N LYS A 116 -4.57 -1.69 -2.53
CA LYS A 116 -3.86 -2.60 -3.44
C LYS A 116 -3.91 -2.11 -4.88
N LEU A 117 -5.07 -1.67 -5.37
CA LEU A 117 -5.21 -1.13 -6.72
C LEU A 117 -4.36 0.14 -6.92
N ILE A 118 -4.38 1.07 -5.95
CA ILE A 118 -3.54 2.27 -5.99
C ILE A 118 -2.06 1.89 -6.00
N SER A 119 -1.63 0.95 -5.15
CA SER A 119 -0.24 0.50 -5.09
C SER A 119 0.19 -0.22 -6.38
N LEU A 120 -0.68 -1.04 -6.98
CA LEU A 120 -0.39 -1.70 -8.26
C LEU A 120 -0.31 -0.70 -9.41
N LEU A 121 -1.20 0.29 -9.45
CA LEU A 121 -1.13 1.37 -10.43
C LEU A 121 0.17 2.17 -10.26
N TYR A 122 0.53 2.47 -9.01
CA TYR A 122 1.75 3.18 -8.69
C TYR A 122 3.00 2.39 -9.12
N LEU A 123 3.04 1.09 -8.80
CA LEU A 123 4.10 0.18 -9.22
C LEU A 123 4.20 0.09 -10.75
N ALA A 124 3.07 0.02 -11.46
CA ALA A 124 3.05 -0.04 -12.91
C ALA A 124 3.65 1.23 -13.55
N VAL A 125 3.30 2.41 -13.04
CA VAL A 125 3.87 3.69 -13.49
C VAL A 125 5.38 3.72 -13.22
N GLN A 126 5.82 3.30 -12.02
CA GLN A 126 7.24 3.23 -11.66
C GLN A 126 8.01 2.31 -12.61
N LEU A 127 7.55 1.07 -12.81
CA LEU A 127 8.19 0.10 -13.70
C LEU A 127 8.22 0.59 -15.15
N GLY A 128 7.16 1.27 -15.60
CA GLY A 128 7.13 1.92 -16.91
C GLY A 128 8.22 2.99 -17.04
N CYS A 129 8.34 3.89 -16.06
CA CYS A 129 9.39 4.90 -16.04
C CYS A 129 10.80 4.29 -16.00
N ILE A 130 11.03 3.28 -15.16
CA ILE A 130 12.32 2.57 -15.09
C ILE A 130 12.63 1.91 -16.42
N SER A 131 11.65 1.25 -17.05
CA SER A 131 11.85 0.57 -18.34
C SER A 131 12.20 1.53 -19.48
N LEU A 132 11.76 2.79 -19.42
CA LEU A 132 12.13 3.81 -20.41
C LEU A 132 13.59 4.27 -20.26
N ILE A 133 14.12 4.26 -19.04
CA ILE A 133 15.50 4.64 -18.75
C ILE A 133 16.44 3.44 -18.93
N ASN A 134 16.02 2.28 -18.42
CA ASN A 134 16.75 1.03 -18.42
C ASN A 134 15.77 -0.13 -18.54
N PHE A 135 15.57 -0.58 -19.78
CA PHE A 135 14.65 -1.67 -20.12
C PHE A 135 14.93 -2.94 -19.33
N SER A 136 16.20 -3.36 -19.24
CA SER A 136 16.59 -4.59 -18.56
C SER A 136 16.27 -4.55 -17.07
N LEU A 137 16.56 -3.43 -16.40
CA LEU A 137 16.23 -3.24 -15.00
C LEU A 137 14.71 -3.23 -14.78
N GLY A 138 13.97 -2.50 -15.63
CA GLY A 138 12.51 -2.46 -15.60
C GLY A 138 11.88 -3.85 -15.75
N PHE A 139 12.39 -4.66 -16.69
CA PHE A 139 11.96 -6.03 -16.91
C PHE A 139 12.24 -6.95 -15.71
N ILE A 140 13.47 -6.92 -15.16
CA ILE A 140 13.84 -7.74 -14.01
C ILE A 140 12.97 -7.39 -12.80
N LEU A 141 12.81 -6.10 -12.51
CA LEU A 141 11.95 -5.64 -11.41
C LEU A 141 10.48 -6.02 -11.63
N ALA A 142 9.99 -5.96 -12.87
CA ALA A 142 8.61 -6.35 -13.16
C ALA A 142 8.38 -7.85 -12.93
N VAL A 143 9.27 -8.70 -13.43
CA VAL A 143 9.15 -10.17 -13.31
C VAL A 143 9.28 -10.62 -11.85
N THR A 144 10.01 -9.89 -11.01
CA THR A 144 10.15 -10.21 -9.57
C THR A 144 9.03 -9.61 -8.72
N LEU A 145 8.72 -8.32 -8.88
CA LEU A 145 7.79 -7.59 -7.99
C LEU A 145 6.32 -7.86 -8.33
N VAL A 146 5.95 -7.89 -9.61
CA VAL A 146 4.54 -7.94 -10.03
C VAL A 146 3.83 -9.22 -9.59
N PRO A 147 4.40 -10.43 -9.73
CA PRO A 147 3.73 -11.64 -9.27
C PRO A 147 3.44 -11.62 -7.76
N VAL A 148 4.40 -11.13 -6.97
CA VAL A 148 4.22 -11.02 -5.51
C VAL A 148 3.16 -9.97 -5.18
N ALA A 149 3.22 -8.79 -5.80
CA ALA A 149 2.23 -7.73 -5.59
C ALA A 149 0.80 -8.17 -5.99
N ALA A 150 0.68 -9.01 -7.03
CA ALA A 150 -0.60 -9.55 -7.49
C ALA A 150 -1.22 -10.55 -6.49
N VAL A 151 -0.41 -11.41 -5.87
CA VAL A 151 -0.89 -12.46 -4.94
C VAL A 151 -1.17 -11.93 -3.53
N VAL A 152 -0.46 -10.88 -3.10
CA VAL A 152 -0.61 -10.28 -1.76
C VAL A 152 -2.05 -9.85 -1.46
N GLN A 153 -2.58 -10.30 -0.33
CA GLN A 153 -3.90 -9.92 0.18
C GLN A 153 -3.99 -10.19 1.69
N PRO A 154 -4.92 -9.55 2.43
CA PRO A 154 -5.05 -9.76 3.87
C PRO A 154 -5.66 -11.12 4.24
N VAL A 155 -6.30 -11.81 3.30
CA VAL A 155 -6.97 -13.11 3.51
C VAL A 155 -6.08 -14.26 3.02
N GLY A 156 -5.70 -15.16 3.94
CA GLY A 156 -4.87 -16.34 3.63
C GLY A 156 -3.62 -16.44 4.51
N PRO A 157 -2.57 -17.14 4.06
CA PRO A 157 -1.34 -17.35 4.83
C PRO A 157 -0.50 -16.08 4.91
N LYS A 158 -0.83 -15.17 5.84
CA LYS A 158 -0.17 -13.86 6.02
C LYS A 158 1.36 -13.97 6.09
N LEU A 159 1.89 -14.98 6.77
CA LEU A 159 3.34 -15.20 6.89
C LEU A 159 4.00 -15.51 5.55
N LEU A 160 3.34 -16.28 4.68
CA LEU A 160 3.85 -16.57 3.34
C LEU A 160 3.90 -15.29 2.50
N TYR A 161 2.82 -14.49 2.50
CA TYR A 161 2.77 -13.23 1.77
C TYR A 161 3.79 -12.21 2.30
N ALA A 162 3.98 -12.14 3.61
CA ALA A 162 5.00 -11.32 4.24
C ALA A 162 6.41 -11.76 3.82
N LEU A 163 6.70 -13.06 3.83
CA LEU A 163 8.00 -13.58 3.39
C LEU A 163 8.25 -13.28 1.90
N LEU A 164 7.24 -13.47 1.04
CA LEU A 164 7.34 -13.12 -0.37
C LEU A 164 7.61 -11.62 -0.56
N LEU A 165 6.91 -10.75 0.18
CA LEU A 165 7.16 -9.31 0.13
C LEU A 165 8.57 -8.95 0.61
N ILE A 166 9.06 -9.57 1.69
CA ILE A 166 10.43 -9.37 2.18
C ILE A 166 11.44 -9.77 1.11
N LEU A 167 11.22 -10.89 0.43
CA LEU A 167 12.11 -11.39 -0.61
C LEU A 167 12.22 -10.42 -1.80
N VAL A 168 11.12 -9.74 -2.14
CA VAL A 168 11.10 -8.73 -3.21
C VAL A 168 11.26 -7.30 -2.69
N THR A 169 11.76 -7.13 -1.47
CA THR A 169 12.12 -5.80 -1.00
C THR A 169 13.24 -5.19 -1.84
N PRO A 170 13.34 -3.85 -1.95
CA PRO A 170 14.47 -3.20 -2.61
C PRO A 170 15.84 -3.61 -2.03
N ALA A 171 15.93 -3.80 -0.72
CA ALA A 171 17.17 -4.20 -0.05
C ALA A 171 17.58 -5.64 -0.40
N VAL A 172 16.64 -6.59 -0.30
CA VAL A 172 16.93 -8.00 -0.65
C VAL A 172 17.17 -8.16 -2.15
N THR A 173 16.46 -7.41 -2.99
CA THR A 173 16.70 -7.38 -4.44
C THR A 173 18.11 -6.89 -4.74
N LEU A 174 18.56 -5.80 -4.10
CA LEU A 174 19.93 -5.31 -4.26
C LEU A 174 20.97 -6.34 -3.81
N LEU A 175 20.77 -6.95 -2.63
CA LEU A 175 21.67 -7.97 -2.08
C LEU A 175 21.76 -9.19 -3.02
N PHE A 176 20.61 -9.66 -3.53
CA PHE A 176 20.55 -10.74 -4.50
C PHE A 176 21.25 -10.39 -5.81
N CYS A 177 21.06 -9.17 -6.33
CA CYS A 177 21.76 -8.69 -7.52
C CYS A 177 23.28 -8.63 -7.32
N ILE A 178 23.76 -8.16 -6.16
CA ILE A 178 25.19 -8.16 -5.83
C ILE A 178 25.74 -9.58 -5.81
N PHE A 179 25.04 -10.50 -5.15
CA PHE A 179 25.44 -11.91 -5.09
C PHE A 179 25.50 -12.55 -6.48
N LEU A 180 24.44 -12.40 -7.27
CA LEU A 180 24.38 -12.91 -8.64
C LEU A 180 25.45 -12.31 -9.56
N TYR A 181 25.72 -11.01 -9.42
CA TYR A 181 26.75 -10.34 -10.20
C TYR A 181 28.13 -10.94 -9.93
N GLN A 182 28.45 -11.22 -8.67
CA GLN A 182 29.73 -11.81 -8.29
C GLN A 182 29.86 -13.27 -8.74
N GLU A 183 28.78 -14.04 -8.63
CA GLU A 183 28.72 -15.40 -9.17
C GLU A 183 28.92 -15.41 -10.69
N LEU A 184 28.29 -14.47 -11.41
CA LEU A 184 28.43 -14.34 -12.86
C LEU A 184 29.84 -13.91 -13.30
N MET A 185 30.53 -13.14 -12.45
CA MET A 185 31.92 -12.74 -12.66
C MET A 185 32.93 -13.82 -12.23
N GLU A 186 32.47 -15.01 -11.83
CA GLU A 186 33.30 -16.13 -11.36
C GLU A 186 34.13 -15.80 -10.10
N PHE A 187 33.69 -14.82 -9.31
CA PHE A 187 34.26 -14.47 -8.00
C PHE A 187 33.24 -14.74 -6.89
N PRO A 188 33.00 -16.03 -6.54
CA PRO A 188 32.01 -16.36 -5.53
C PRO A 188 32.40 -15.76 -4.18
N ILE A 189 31.45 -15.08 -3.56
CA ILE A 189 31.62 -14.40 -2.28
C ILE A 189 30.85 -15.11 -1.18
N THR A 190 31.38 -15.03 0.03
CA THR A 190 30.67 -15.45 1.24
C THR A 190 29.52 -14.49 1.57
N LEU A 191 28.58 -14.94 2.40
CA LEU A 191 27.47 -14.09 2.86
C LEU A 191 27.95 -12.84 3.59
N LEU A 192 29.06 -12.93 4.33
CA LEU A 192 29.63 -11.79 5.06
C LEU A 192 30.19 -10.74 4.09
N GLU A 193 30.90 -11.18 3.05
CA GLU A 193 31.42 -10.29 2.01
C GLU A 193 30.27 -9.66 1.21
N CYS A 194 29.21 -10.43 0.92
CA CYS A 194 28.01 -9.89 0.28
C CYS A 194 27.33 -8.82 1.14
N TRP A 195 27.26 -9.03 2.45
CA TRP A 195 26.75 -8.04 3.39
C TRP A 195 27.60 -6.76 3.39
N GLN A 196 28.93 -6.90 3.39
CA GLN A 196 29.84 -5.75 3.31
C GLN A 196 29.67 -4.96 2.01
N LEU A 197 29.60 -5.65 0.86
CA LEU A 197 29.34 -5.02 -0.43
C LEU A 197 27.98 -4.33 -0.48
N PHE A 198 26.97 -4.92 0.16
CA PHE A 198 25.65 -4.29 0.30
C PHE A 198 25.73 -2.97 1.09
N LEU A 199 26.41 -2.95 2.25
CA LEU A 199 26.60 -1.73 3.02
C LEU A 199 27.38 -0.67 2.23
N GLN A 200 28.41 -1.08 1.49
CA GLN A 200 29.17 -0.19 0.61
C GLN A 200 28.31 0.36 -0.54
N ALA A 201 27.46 -0.47 -1.15
CA ALA A 201 26.55 -0.03 -2.20
C ALA A 201 25.51 0.98 -1.69
N LEU A 202 25.03 0.82 -0.46
CA LEU A 202 24.16 1.81 0.18
C LEU A 202 24.89 3.15 0.41
N ALA A 203 26.07 3.10 1.05
CA ALA A 203 26.87 4.30 1.28
C ALA A 203 27.24 5.00 -0.04
N GLY A 204 27.69 4.24 -1.02
CA GLY A 204 28.07 4.72 -2.34
C GLY A 204 26.90 5.32 -3.10
N GLY A 205 25.74 4.66 -3.10
CA GLY A 205 24.54 5.20 -3.78
C GLY A 205 24.04 6.51 -3.18
N MET A 206 24.15 6.68 -1.86
CA MET A 206 23.85 7.95 -1.20
C MET A 206 24.89 9.01 -1.51
N LEU A 207 26.18 8.66 -1.42
CA LEU A 207 27.28 9.57 -1.73
C LEU A 207 27.19 10.07 -3.18
N ASP A 208 26.90 9.18 -4.13
CA ASP A 208 26.70 9.51 -5.55
C ASP A 208 25.52 10.45 -5.76
N HIS A 209 24.47 10.32 -4.95
CA HIS A 209 23.37 11.26 -4.98
C HIS A 209 23.82 12.66 -4.52
N TYR A 210 24.55 12.76 -3.41
CA TYR A 210 25.00 14.05 -2.88
C TYR A 210 26.10 14.73 -3.71
N LEU A 211 27.02 13.95 -4.28
CA LEU A 211 28.13 14.49 -5.06
C LEU A 211 27.78 14.73 -6.53
N TYR A 212 27.01 13.82 -7.13
CA TYR A 212 26.79 13.79 -8.58
C TYR A 212 25.31 13.97 -8.97
N GLY A 213 24.40 14.09 -8.01
CA GLY A 213 22.97 14.20 -8.29
C GLY A 213 22.37 12.91 -8.85
N SER A 214 22.94 11.74 -8.53
CA SER A 214 22.40 10.43 -8.95
C SER A 214 20.94 10.28 -8.49
N ILE A 215 20.05 9.89 -9.42
CA ILE A 215 18.62 9.79 -9.14
C ILE A 215 18.21 8.46 -8.49
N ILE A 216 19.13 7.49 -8.38
CA ILE A 216 18.78 6.12 -7.95
C ILE A 216 18.35 6.09 -6.49
N PHE A 217 19.14 6.70 -5.59
CA PHE A 217 18.79 6.78 -4.17
C PHE A 217 17.45 7.49 -3.91
N PRO A 218 17.19 8.72 -4.39
CA PRO A 218 15.90 9.37 -4.18
C PRO A 218 14.76 8.58 -4.82
N PHE A 219 14.99 7.94 -5.97
CA PHE A 219 13.97 7.10 -6.59
C PHE A 219 13.57 5.91 -5.70
N ILE A 220 14.56 5.19 -5.14
CA ILE A 220 14.29 4.08 -4.22
C ILE A 220 13.61 4.58 -2.94
N ALA A 221 14.14 5.63 -2.32
CA ALA A 221 13.66 6.14 -1.04
C ALA A 221 12.26 6.76 -1.12
N LEU A 222 11.97 7.56 -2.16
CA LEU A 222 10.73 8.33 -2.26
C LEU A 222 9.63 7.62 -3.04
N PHE A 223 9.97 6.63 -3.88
CA PHE A 223 9.00 5.96 -4.74
C PHE A 223 8.90 4.46 -4.47
N VAL A 224 9.99 3.72 -4.67
CA VAL A 224 9.96 2.24 -4.60
C VAL A 224 9.62 1.77 -3.19
N TYR A 225 10.30 2.33 -2.19
CA TYR A 225 10.12 1.92 -0.80
C TYR A 225 8.73 2.27 -0.24
N PRO A 226 8.18 3.47 -0.43
CA PRO A 226 6.79 3.77 -0.08
C PRO A 226 5.78 2.87 -0.77
N CYS A 227 5.96 2.55 -2.05
CA CYS A 227 5.09 1.61 -2.78
C CYS A 227 5.12 0.22 -2.13
N TRP A 228 6.31 -0.26 -1.76
CA TRP A 228 6.47 -1.52 -1.03
C TRP A 228 5.78 -1.50 0.34
N ILE A 229 5.91 -0.40 1.12
CA ILE A 229 5.22 -0.25 2.42
C ILE A 229 3.70 -0.28 2.25
N GLN A 230 3.15 0.29 1.17
CA GLN A 230 1.71 0.21 0.92
C GLN A 230 1.25 -1.24 0.72
N LEU A 231 1.98 -2.05 -0.05
CA LEU A 231 1.69 -3.48 -0.21
C LEU A 231 1.86 -4.25 1.10
N TRP A 232 2.85 -3.87 1.92
CA TRP A 232 3.02 -4.40 3.27
C TRP A 232 1.80 -4.12 4.15
N ASN A 233 1.26 -2.90 4.11
CA ASN A 233 0.03 -2.53 4.79
C ASN A 233 -1.20 -3.32 4.28
N VAL A 234 -1.23 -3.71 3.00
CA VAL A 234 -2.30 -4.58 2.46
C VAL A 234 -2.29 -5.96 3.11
N VAL A 235 -1.13 -6.60 3.30
CA VAL A 235 -1.04 -7.93 3.95
C VAL A 235 -1.57 -7.89 5.38
N PHE A 236 -1.31 -6.79 6.09
CA PHE A 236 -1.67 -6.61 7.48
C PHE A 236 -2.88 -5.71 7.70
N TRP A 237 -3.70 -5.53 6.67
CA TRP A 237 -5.01 -4.90 6.80
C TRP A 237 -5.89 -5.80 7.67
N LYS A 238 -6.36 -5.31 8.82
CA LYS A 238 -6.93 -6.05 9.99
C LYS A 238 -5.88 -6.49 11.01
#